data_AF-A0A919GNQ2-F1
#
_entry.id   AF-A0A919GNQ2-F1
#
_cell.length_a   1.000
_cell.length_b   1.000
_cell.length_c   1.000
_cell.angle_alpha   90.00
_cell.angle_beta   90.00
_cell.angle_gamma   90.00
#
_symmetry.space_group_name_H-M   'P 1'
#
loop_
_entity.id
_entity.type
_entity.pdbx_description
1 polymer ?
#
loop_
_entity_poly.entity_id
_entity_poly.type
_entity_poly.pdbx_seq_one_letter_code
_entity_poly.pdbx_strand_id
1 'polypeptide(L)' 'MIVTGYAATRTHKLTPGQKEANRVLSVGRAPVEHGFAHLKNWRILTKLRTDPARATQLLRALLVLTNLEVNR' A
#
# COMPACT_ATOMS: atom_id res chain seq x y z
N MET A 1 6.26 -9.85 10.30
CA MET A 1 5.99 -8.88 11.38
C MET A 1 4.93 -7.90 10.88
N ILE A 2 3.77 -7.79 11.53
CA ILE A 2 2.71 -6.83 11.17
C ILE A 2 2.80 -5.65 12.13
N VAL A 3 3.10 -4.46 11.62
CA VAL A 3 3.14 -3.23 12.43
C VAL A 3 1.80 -2.50 12.28
N THR A 4 1.09 -2.38 13.40
CA THR A 4 -0.18 -1.64 13.49
C THR A 4 0.00 -0.37 14.31
N GLY A 5 -0.88 0.61 14.08
CA GLY A 5 -0.87 1.87 14.80
C GLY A 5 -1.45 1.75 16.22
N TYR A 6 -1.12 2.71 17.05
CA TYR A 6 -1.68 2.87 18.39
C TYR A 6 -3.06 3.53 18.32
N ALA A 7 -4.02 3.03 19.08
CA ALA A 7 -5.36 3.61 19.17
C ALA A 7 -5.55 4.38 20.48
N ALA A 8 -6.15 5.57 20.40
CA ALA A 8 -6.67 6.25 21.58
C ALA A 8 -7.99 5.58 22.01
N THR A 9 -8.28 5.57 23.30
CA THR A 9 -9.58 5.19 23.84
C THR A 9 -10.16 6.34 24.65
N ARG A 10 -11.42 6.21 25.10
CA ARG A 10 -12.08 7.24 25.92
C ARG A 10 -11.31 7.57 27.21
N THR A 11 -10.63 6.57 27.78
CA THR A 11 -9.88 6.68 29.04
C THR A 11 -8.37 6.85 28.82
N HIS A 12 -7.85 6.57 27.62
CA HIS A 12 -6.41 6.60 27.35
C HIS A 12 -6.09 7.43 26.11
N LYS A 13 -5.37 8.53 26.32
CA LYS A 13 -4.86 9.39 25.23
C LYS A 13 -3.50 8.88 24.75
N LEU A 14 -3.25 9.05 23.46
CA LEU A 14 -1.95 8.73 22.86
C LEU A 14 -0.88 9.69 23.37
N THR A 15 0.27 9.13 23.75
CA THR A 15 1.48 9.90 24.05
C THR A 15 1.99 10.59 22.77
N PRO A 16 2.79 11.68 22.88
CA PRO A 16 3.41 12.31 21.72
C PRO A 16 4.20 11.32 20.85
N GLY A 17 4.96 10.40 21.46
CA GLY A 17 5.71 9.37 20.73
C GLY A 17 4.81 8.39 19.96
N GLN A 18 3.66 7.99 20.52
CA GLN A 18 2.70 7.14 19.81
C GLN A 18 2.04 7.86 18.64
N LYS A 19 1.77 9.16 18.78
CA LYS A 19 1.24 9.98 17.67
C LYS A 19 2.25 10.08 16.54
N GLU A 20 3.53 10.28 16.86
CA GLU A 20 4.58 10.35 15.85
C GLU A 20 4.80 8.99 15.16
N ALA A 21 4.79 7.89 15.92
CA ALA A 21 4.83 6.55 15.34
C ALA A 21 3.66 6.29 14.38
N ASN A 22 2.45 6.73 14.74
CA ASN A 22 1.29 6.65 13.86
C ASN A 22 1.43 7.54 12.62
N ARG A 23 2.04 8.72 12.74
CA ARG A 23 2.31 9.62 11.61
C ARG A 23 3.25 8.95 10.61
N VAL A 24 4.37 8.42 11.07
CA VAL A 24 5.34 7.69 10.23
C VAL A 24 4.66 6.49 9.55
N LEU A 25 3.87 5.71 10.30
CA LEU A 25 3.12 4.59 9.74
C LEU A 25 2.10 5.05 8.68
N SER A 26 1.39 6.15 8.93
CA SER A 26 0.40 6.72 8.02
C SER A 26 1.04 7.20 6.71
N VAL A 27 2.22 7.84 6.77
CA VAL A 27 2.98 8.25 5.58
C VAL A 27 3.32 7.05 4.70
N GLY A 28 3.67 5.91 5.29
CA GLY A 28 3.90 4.67 4.52
C GLY A 28 2.63 4.04 3.95
N ARG A 29 1.50 4.13 4.66
CA ARG A 29 0.22 3.53 4.24
C ARG A 29 -0.52 4.33 3.17
N ALA A 30 -0.50 5.65 3.28
CA ALA A 30 -1.20 6.57 2.38
C ALA A 30 -0.97 6.27 0.88
N PRO A 31 0.27 6.13 0.37
CA PRO A 31 0.49 5.85 -1.04
C PRO A 31 -0.02 4.47 -1.46
N VAL A 32 0.08 3.47 -0.58
CA VAL A 32 -0.39 2.10 -0.83
C VAL A 32 -1.91 2.09 -0.95
N GLU A 33 -2.60 2.65 0.04
CA GLU A 33 -4.06 2.73 0.06
C GLU A 33 -4.60 3.53 -1.13
N HIS A 34 -3.94 4.65 -1.47
CA HIS A 34 -4.29 5.47 -2.62
C HIS A 34 -4.12 4.69 -3.93
N GLY A 35 -3.00 3.99 -4.13
CA GLY A 35 -2.78 3.13 -5.28
C GLY A 35 -3.85 2.05 -5.42
N PHE A 36 -4.21 1.37 -4.33
CA PHE A 36 -5.30 0.38 -4.33
C PHE A 36 -6.66 0.99 -4.63
N ALA A 37 -6.97 2.20 -4.15
CA ALA A 37 -8.19 2.91 -4.48
C ALA A 37 -8.27 3.22 -5.99
N HIS A 38 -7.17 3.68 -6.58
CA HIS A 38 -7.08 3.90 -8.04
C HIS A 38 -7.28 2.62 -8.83
N LEU A 39 -6.61 1.53 -8.45
CA LEU A 39 -6.77 0.22 -9.10
C LEU A 39 -8.23 -0.27 -9.07
N LYS A 40 -8.93 -0.06 -7.95
CA LYS A 40 -10.35 -0.38 -7.82
C LYS A 40 -11.23 0.52 -8.68
N ASN A 41 -10.97 1.84 -8.68
CA ASN A 41 -11.73 2.81 -9.48
C ASN A 41 -11.59 2.56 -10.98
N TRP A 42 -10.40 2.20 -11.46
CA TRP A 42 -10.17 1.93 -12.89
C TRP A 42 -10.75 0.59 -13.36
N ARG A 43 -11.31 -0.20 -12.42
CA ARG A 43 -11.81 -1.57 -12.64
C ARG A 43 -10.77 -2.46 -13.31
N ILE A 44 -9.48 -2.14 -13.18
CA ILE A 44 -8.41 -2.80 -13.94
C ILE A 44 -8.34 -4.29 -13.60
N LEU A 45 -8.56 -4.62 -12.32
CA LEU A 45 -8.64 -5.99 -11.84
C LEU A 45 -9.87 -6.72 -12.40
N THR A 46 -11.01 -6.03 -12.56
CA THR A 46 -12.21 -6.60 -13.20
C THR A 46 -12.02 -6.80 -14.70
N LYS A 47 -11.27 -5.92 -15.37
CA LYS A 47 -10.96 -6.03 -16.80
C LYS A 47 -9.93 -7.12 -17.08
N LEU A 48 -8.93 -7.26 -16.21
CA LEU A 48 -7.85 -8.23 -16.36
C LEU A 48 -8.35 -9.69 -16.28
N ARG A 49 -9.50 -9.95 -15.61
CA ARG A 49 -10.18 -11.27 -15.51
C ARG A 49 -9.22 -12.45 -15.30
N THR A 50 -8.24 -12.26 -14.42
CA THR A 50 -7.22 -13.27 -14.11
C THR A 50 -7.16 -13.49 -12.61
N ASP A 51 -6.60 -14.62 -12.18
CA ASP A 51 -6.43 -14.86 -10.76
C ASP A 51 -5.44 -13.83 -10.16
N PRO A 52 -5.63 -13.39 -8.91
CA PRO A 52 -4.78 -12.38 -8.29
C PRO A 52 -3.28 -12.74 -8.27
N ALA A 53 -2.93 -14.03 -8.25
CA ALA A 53 -1.53 -14.45 -8.23
C ALA A 53 -0.89 -14.22 -9.61
N ARG A 54 -1.56 -14.56 -10.70
CA ARG A 54 -1.10 -14.27 -12.07
C ARG A 54 -1.04 -12.78 -12.37
N ALA A 55 -2.02 -11.99 -11.90
CA ALA A 55 -1.97 -10.54 -12.00
C ALA A 55 -0.72 -9.97 -11.31
N THR A 56 -0.39 -10.49 -10.12
CA THR A 56 0.79 -10.08 -9.36
C THR A 56 2.09 -10.48 -10.07
N GLN A 57 2.15 -11.68 -10.67
CA GLN A 57 3.30 -12.11 -11.45
C GLN A 57 3.57 -11.20 -12.65
N LEU A 58 2.52 -10.84 -13.41
CA LEU A 58 2.62 -9.91 -14.52
C LEU A 58 3.10 -8.52 -14.07
N LEU A 59 2.56 -8.00 -12.97
CA LEU A 59 2.98 -6.72 -12.42
C LEU A 59 4.47 -6.74 -12.01
N ARG A 60 4.94 -7.82 -11.39
CA ARG A 60 6.37 -7.98 -11.04
C ARG A 60 7.26 -8.03 -12.28
N ALA A 61 6.85 -8.76 -13.31
CA ALA A 61 7.59 -8.82 -14.56
C ALA A 61 7.69 -7.44 -15.24
N LEU A 62 6.57 -6.71 -15.32
CA LEU A 62 6.54 -5.34 -15.85
C LEU A 62 7.42 -4.40 -15.03
N LEU A 63 7.35 -4.47 -13.69
CA LEU A 63 8.19 -3.66 -12.82
C LEU A 63 9.69 -3.89 -13.08
N VAL A 64 10.12 -5.15 -13.23
CA VAL A 64 11.52 -5.46 -13.55
C VAL A 64 11.91 -4.90 -14.90
N LEU A 65 11.08 -5.09 -15.93
CA LEU A 65 11.33 -4.57 -17.28
C LEU A 65 11.45 -3.04 -17.30
N THR A 66 10.53 -2.33 -16.64
CA THR A 66 10.57 -0.86 -16.54
C THR A 66 11.80 -0.38 -15.77
N ASN A 67 12.19 -1.06 -14.69
CA ASN A 67 13.41 -0.70 -13.98
C ASN A 67 14.65 -0.92 -14.86
N LEU A 68 14.72 -2.01 -15.63
CA LEU A 68 15.83 -2.22 -16.58
C LEU A 68 15.89 -1.13 -17.65
N GLU A 69 14.74 -0.66 -18.14
CA GLU A 69 14.65 0.43 -19.12
C GLU A 69 15.07 1.78 -18.54
N VAL A 70 14.66 2.10 -17.30
CA VAL A 70 15.03 3.36 -16.62
C VAL A 70 16.50 3.40 -16.22
N ASN A 71 17.12 2.25 -15.93
CA ASN A 71 18.53 2.15 -15.53
C ASN A 71 19.50 1.95 -16.72
N ARG A 72 19.01 2.10 -17.96
CA ARG A 72 19.81 1.97 -19.19
C ARG A 72 20.29 3.34 -19.67
#